data_AF-A0A942IX72-F1
#
_entry.id   AF-A0A942IX72-F1
#
_cell.length_a   1.000
_cell.length_b   1.000
_cell.length_c   1.000
_cell.angle_alpha   90.00
_cell.angle_beta   90.00
_cell.angle_gamma   90.00
#
_symmetry.space_group_name_H-M   'P 1'
#
loop_
_entity.id
_entity.type
_entity.pdbx_description
1 polymer ?
#
loop_
_entity_poly.entity_id
_entity_poly.type
_entity_poly.pdbx_seq_one_letter_code
_entity_poly.pdbx_strand_id
1 'polypeptide(L)' 'MEFEWDDANIDHIANHGVEPFEAEEAATDRARTPFPAHSGNVGLIGKTEGGRLLVVILERKSRLWRVVTAR' A
#
# COMPACT_ATOMS: atom_id res chain seq x y z
N MET A 1 -5.45 -0.45 10.06
CA MET A 1 -6.10 0.14 8.87
C MET A 1 -6.97 -0.94 8.27
N GLU A 2 -8.06 -0.59 7.61
CA GLU A 2 -8.89 -1.57 6.90
C GLU A 2 -8.68 -1.36 5.41
N PHE A 3 -8.34 -2.44 4.69
CA PHE A 3 -7.95 -2.39 3.29
C PHE A 3 -9.07 -2.96 2.41
N GLU A 4 -9.23 -2.34 1.25
CA GLU A 4 -10.15 -2.77 0.20
C GLU A 4 -9.34 -3.35 -0.95
N TRP A 5 -9.66 -4.60 -1.30
CA TRP A 5 -9.01 -5.38 -2.34
C TRP A 5 -10.06 -5.87 -3.33
N ASP A 6 -9.74 -5.74 -4.61
CA ASP A 6 -10.45 -6.35 -5.73
C ASP A 6 -9.43 -6.91 -6.73
N ASP A 7 -9.90 -7.64 -7.74
CA ASP A 7 -9.00 -8.26 -8.70
C ASP A 7 -8.10 -7.23 -9.41
N ALA A 8 -8.61 -6.00 -9.62
CA ALA A 8 -7.87 -4.97 -10.34
C ALA A 8 -6.66 -4.44 -9.56
N ASN A 9 -6.79 -4.18 -8.26
CA ASN A 9 -5.64 -3.71 -7.48
C ASN A 9 -4.70 -4.85 -7.07
N ILE A 10 -5.21 -6.08 -6.89
CA ILE A 10 -4.39 -7.28 -6.67
C ILE A 10 -3.50 -7.52 -7.90
N ASP A 11 -4.09 -7.60 -9.11
CA ASP A 11 -3.35 -7.83 -10.34
C ASP A 11 -2.32 -6.71 -10.61
N HIS A 12 -2.67 -5.47 -10.28
CA HIS A 12 -1.76 -4.34 -10.48
C HIS A 12 -0.49 -4.46 -9.63
N ILE A 13 -0.60 -4.78 -8.33
CA ILE A 13 0.58 -4.91 -7.46
C ILE A 13 1.35 -6.21 -7.70
N ALA A 14 0.67 -7.27 -8.17
CA ALA A 14 1.32 -8.52 -8.55
C ALA A 14 2.32 -8.31 -9.71
N ASN A 15 2.05 -7.37 -10.63
CA ASN A 15 3.01 -6.96 -11.67
C ASN A 15 4.30 -6.33 -11.12
N HIS A 16 4.29 -5.91 -9.85
CA HIS A 16 5.46 -5.42 -9.12
C HIS A 16 6.06 -6.47 -8.18
N GLY A 17 5.55 -7.71 -8.22
CA GLY A 17 5.96 -8.79 -7.31
C GLY A 17 5.67 -8.44 -5.86
N VAL A 18 4.55 -7.76 -5.60
CA VAL A 18 4.07 -7.45 -4.26
C VAL A 18 2.76 -8.17 -4.03
N GLU A 19 2.70 -8.94 -2.96
CA GLU A 19 1.46 -9.59 -2.52
C GLU A 19 0.64 -8.62 -1.64
N PRO A 20 -0.70 -8.78 -1.57
CA PRO A 20 -1.56 -7.91 -0.77
C PRO A 20 -1.11 -7.76 0.68
N PHE A 21 -0.70 -8.86 1.33
CA PHE A 21 -0.24 -8.83 2.72
C PHE A 21 1.04 -8.00 2.90
N GLU A 22 1.97 -8.02 1.93
CA GLU A 22 3.19 -7.22 2.00
C GLU A 22 2.88 -5.73 1.93
N ALA A 23 1.91 -5.34 1.09
CA ALA A 23 1.45 -3.96 1.01
C ALA A 23 0.79 -3.51 2.33
N GLU A 24 0.01 -4.38 2.98
CA GLU A 24 -0.58 -4.10 4.30
C GLU A 24 0.49 -3.97 5.39
N GLU A 25 1.47 -4.86 5.42
CA GLU A 25 2.61 -4.80 6.36
C GLU A 25 3.37 -3.49 6.21
N ALA A 26 3.80 -3.14 4.99
CA ALA A 26 4.51 -1.89 4.75
C ALA A 26 3.64 -0.65 5.06
N ALA A 27 2.35 -0.70 4.74
CA ALA A 27 1.44 0.40 5.05
C ALA A 27 1.16 0.53 6.56
N THR A 28 1.26 -0.54 7.34
CA THR A 28 1.00 -0.54 8.79
C THR A 28 2.25 -0.52 9.65
N ASP A 29 3.43 -0.63 9.06
CA ASP A 29 4.73 -0.52 9.72
C ASP A 29 4.78 0.71 10.65
N ARG A 30 5.26 0.48 11.88
CA ARG A 30 5.37 1.50 12.92
C ARG A 30 6.40 2.57 12.56
N ALA A 31 7.40 2.23 11.77
CA ALA A 31 8.46 3.14 11.31
C ALA A 31 8.16 3.76 9.93
N ARG A 32 6.96 3.52 9.37
CA ARG A 32 6.62 4.03 8.04
C ARG A 32 6.70 5.56 7.97
N THR A 33 7.12 6.05 6.81
CA THR A 33 7.19 7.48 6.51
C THR A 33 6.08 7.87 5.54
N PRO A 34 5.10 8.69 5.94
CA PRO A 34 4.06 9.18 5.04
C PRO A 34 4.56 10.35 4.18
N PHE A 35 4.04 10.46 2.96
CA PHE A 35 4.28 11.59 2.06
C PHE A 35 3.04 11.86 1.18
N PRO A 36 2.85 13.10 0.70
CA PRO A 36 1.75 13.40 -0.21
C PRO A 36 1.99 12.76 -1.58
N ALA A 37 0.96 12.13 -2.15
CA ALA A 37 0.98 11.61 -3.52
C ALA A 37 0.02 12.40 -4.42
N HIS A 38 0.03 12.11 -5.72
CA HIS A 38 -0.81 12.80 -6.69
C HIS A 38 -2.31 12.59 -6.42
N SER A 39 -3.14 13.56 -6.84
CA SER A 39 -4.61 13.50 -6.71
C SER A 39 -5.16 13.33 -5.28
N GLY A 40 -4.42 13.80 -4.26
CA GLY A 40 -4.86 13.69 -2.87
C GLY A 40 -4.66 12.30 -2.26
N ASN A 41 -3.96 11.41 -2.96
CA ASN A 41 -3.53 10.13 -2.43
C ASN A 41 -2.45 10.30 -1.36
N VAL A 42 -2.29 9.27 -0.53
CA VAL A 42 -1.26 9.22 0.50
C VAL A 42 -0.23 8.16 0.12
N GLY A 43 1.03 8.55 0.05
CA GLY A 43 2.13 7.63 -0.08
C GLY A 43 2.69 7.23 1.29
N LEU A 44 3.11 5.98 1.41
CA LEU A 44 3.79 5.42 2.58
C LEU A 44 5.06 4.70 2.11
N ILE A 45 6.17 4.95 2.79
CA ILE A 45 7.37 4.11 2.68
C ILE A 45 7.45 3.30 3.96
N GLY A 46 7.41 1.97 3.88
CA GLY A 46 7.43 1.10 5.04
C GLY A 46 8.08 -0.24 4.76
N LYS A 47 8.39 -0.97 5.82
CA LYS A 47 9.07 -2.26 5.75
C LYS A 47 8.08 -3.41 5.93
N THR A 48 8.18 -4.46 5.10
CA THR A 48 7.46 -5.71 5.27
C THR A 48 8.09 -6.55 6.38
N GLU A 49 7.37 -7.53 6.92
CA GLU A 49 7.91 -8.46 7.92
C GLU A 49 9.02 -9.35 7.31
N GLY A 50 8.94 -9.63 6.00
CA GLY A 50 9.99 -10.27 5.21
C GLY A 50 11.21 -9.38 4.94
N GLY A 51 11.17 -8.10 5.33
CA GLY A 51 12.28 -7.19 5.31
C GLY A 51 12.43 -6.32 4.05
N ARG A 52 11.50 -6.41 3.10
CA ARG A 52 11.47 -5.54 1.91
C ARG A 52 11.03 -4.14 2.32
N LEU A 53 11.58 -3.12 1.67
CA LEU A 53 11.04 -1.76 1.74
C LEU A 53 10.13 -1.56 0.55
N LEU A 54 8.89 -1.15 0.82
CA LEU A 54 7.91 -0.85 -0.23
C LEU A 54 7.47 0.61 -0.17
N VAL A 55 7.18 1.16 -1.34
CA VAL A 55 6.41 2.38 -1.51
C VAL A 55 4.97 1.97 -1.81
N VAL A 56 4.03 2.31 -0.92
CA VAL A 56 2.61 2.02 -1.05
C VAL A 56 1.84 3.32 -1.26
N ILE A 57 1.03 3.41 -2.31
CA ILE A 57 0.14 4.54 -2.56
C ILE A 57 -1.29 4.13 -2.23
N LEU A 58 -1.93 4.90 -1.35
CA LEU A 58 -3.28 4.65 -0.87
C LEU A 58 -4.23 5.76 -1.32
N GLU A 59 -5.41 5.34 -1.78
CA GLU A 59 -6.58 6.18 -1.94
C GLU A 59 -7.54 5.93 -0.76
N ARG A 60 -8.10 7.00 -0.19
CA ARG A 60 -9.09 6.88 0.89
C ARG A 60 -10.49 6.66 0.31
N LYS A 61 -11.10 5.50 0.56
CA LYS A 61 -12.51 5.19 0.25
C LYS A 61 -13.34 5.19 1.53
N SER A 62 -13.83 6.36 1.95
CA SER A 62 -14.63 6.52 3.18
C SER A 62 -13.89 6.02 4.44
N ARG A 63 -14.18 4.81 4.92
CA ARG A 63 -13.49 4.18 6.07
C ARG A 63 -12.38 3.21 5.65
N LEU A 64 -12.34 2.83 4.38
CA LEU A 64 -11.40 1.86 3.80
C LEU A 64 -10.24 2.58 3.09
N TRP A 65 -9.14 1.86 2.94
CA TRP A 65 -8.00 2.26 2.13
C TRP A 65 -7.83 1.32 0.96
N ARG A 66 -7.83 1.88 -0.25
CA ARG A 66 -7.55 1.12 -1.46
C ARG A 66 -6.08 1.29 -1.81
N VAL A 67 -5.37 0.18 -2.00
CA VAL A 67 -3.99 0.21 -2.54
C VAL A 67 -4.09 0.52 -4.04
N VAL A 68 -3.50 1.64 -4.44
CA VAL A 68 -3.45 2.07 -5.84
C VAL A 68 -2.24 1.46 -6.54
N THR A 69 -1.09 1.45 -5.86
CA THR A 69 0.14 0.79 -6.32
C THR A 69 1.02 0.47 -5.12
N ALA A 70 1.82 -0.59 -5.22
CA ALA A 70 2.83 -0.98 -4.25
C ALA A 70 4.03 -1.57 -5.00
N ARG A 71 5.25 -1.19 -4.61
CA ARG A 71 6.50 -1.63 -5.23
C ARG A 71 7.71 -1.48 -4.31
#